data_AF-A0A017TAS8-F1
#
_entry.id   AF-A0A017TAS8-F1
#
_cell.length_a   1.000
_cell.length_b   1.000
_cell.length_c   1.000
_cell.angle_alpha   90.00
_cell.angle_beta   90.00
_cell.angle_gamma   90.00
#
_symmetry.space_group_name_H-M   'P 1'
#
loop_
_entity.id
_entity.type
_entity.pdbx_description
1 polymer ?
#
loop_
_entity_poly.entity_id
_entity_poly.type
_entity_poly.pdbx_seq_one_letter_code
_entity_poly.pdbx_strand_id
1 'polypeptide(L)'
;MIQSTNPAWWNDEKTTAWDRVKEALRRDWEQTKADFTKHQGQELNQDVGDTVKQAVGKEPIPPPGMPNVDWDHVEPGMRYGWGAASHYKDEADWDDRVEGKLKEEWNDLKSGRTWDETKDAVRRGWDSARRKVS
;
A
#
# COMPACT_ATOMS: atom_id res chain seq x y z
N MET A 1 10.96 16.79 9.48
CA MET A 1 9.87 16.73 8.49
C MET A 1 10.36 15.87 7.35
N ILE A 2 9.84 14.65 7.20
CA ILE A 2 10.15 13.82 6.03
C ILE A 2 9.34 14.44 4.89
N GLN A 3 10.00 15.12 3.94
CA GLN A 3 9.31 15.57 2.73
C GLN A 3 8.74 14.32 2.06
N SER A 4 7.42 14.16 2.09
CA SER A 4 6.77 13.12 1.31
C SER A 4 6.95 13.50 -0.15
N THR A 5 7.77 12.75 -0.89
CA THR A 5 7.94 13.03 -2.31
C THR A 5 6.62 12.73 -3.00
N ASN A 6 5.98 13.78 -3.49
CA ASN A 6 4.66 13.70 -4.09
C ASN A 6 4.76 13.86 -5.61
N PRO A 7 3.91 13.17 -6.38
CA PRO A 7 3.79 13.42 -7.82
C PRO A 7 3.39 14.86 -8.12
N ALA A 8 3.71 15.34 -9.33
CA ALA A 8 3.41 16.70 -9.76
C ALA A 8 1.89 17.04 -9.73
N TRP A 9 1.03 16.03 -9.87
CA TRP A 9 -0.42 16.17 -9.81
C TRP A 9 -1.00 16.17 -8.38
N TRP A 10 -0.15 15.97 -7.36
CA TRP A 10 -0.56 15.99 -5.96
C TRP A 10 -0.66 17.41 -5.43
N ASN A 11 -1.84 17.79 -4.94
CA ASN A 11 -2.14 19.13 -4.43
C ASN A 11 -2.70 19.08 -2.99
N ASP A 12 -2.91 20.25 -2.38
CA ASP A 12 -3.40 20.37 -1.00
C ASP A 12 -4.79 19.75 -0.79
N GLU A 13 -5.62 19.75 -1.83
CA GLU A 13 -6.91 19.06 -1.82
C GLU A 13 -6.73 17.55 -1.60
N LYS A 14 -5.79 16.91 -2.33
CA LYS A 14 -5.48 15.50 -2.13
C LYS A 14 -4.85 15.22 -0.78
N THR A 15 -4.02 16.13 -0.26
CA THR A 15 -3.49 16.01 1.10
C THR A 15 -4.62 16.01 2.13
N THR A 16 -5.51 16.99 2.05
CA THR A 16 -6.66 17.09 2.96
C THR A 16 -7.59 15.88 2.85
N ALA A 17 -7.84 15.40 1.63
CA ALA A 17 -8.68 14.24 1.40
C ALA A 17 -8.01 12.94 1.89
N TRP A 18 -6.70 12.81 1.72
CA TRP A 18 -5.90 11.73 2.30
C TRP A 18 -6.00 11.72 3.82
N ASP A 19 -5.82 12.86 4.49
CA ASP A 19 -5.85 12.94 5.95
C ASP A 19 -7.18 12.46 6.54
N ARG A 20 -8.29 12.65 5.81
CA ARG A 20 -9.62 12.15 6.20
C ARG A 20 -9.75 10.64 6.09
N VAL A 21 -9.02 10.00 5.18
CA VAL A 21 -9.12 8.54 4.94
C VAL A 21 -7.97 7.74 5.56
N LYS A 22 -6.84 8.39 5.84
CA LYS A 22 -5.60 7.79 6.37
C LYS A 22 -5.86 6.95 7.62
N GLU A 23 -6.60 7.49 8.59
CA GLU A 23 -6.88 6.78 9.85
C GLU A 23 -7.80 5.57 9.65
N ALA A 24 -8.73 5.62 8.70
CA ALA A 24 -9.57 4.47 8.38
C ALA A 24 -8.74 3.36 7.72
N LEU A 25 -7.89 3.72 6.76
CA LEU A 25 -6.97 2.81 6.09
C LEU A 25 -5.94 2.21 7.06
N ARG A 26 -5.44 3.01 8.00
CA ARG A 26 -4.56 2.54 9.07
C ARG A 26 -5.23 1.49 9.93
N ARG A 27 -6.46 1.73 10.37
CA ARG A 27 -7.21 0.75 11.18
C ARG A 27 -7.48 -0.54 10.43
N ASP A 28 -7.87 -0.45 9.15
CA ASP A 28 -8.10 -1.61 8.28
C ASP A 28 -6.81 -2.44 8.13
N TRP A 29 -5.67 -1.79 7.92
CA TRP A 29 -4.36 -2.44 7.87
C TRP A 29 -3.99 -3.14 9.18
N GLU A 30 -4.10 -2.44 10.31
CA GLU A 30 -3.78 -3.00 11.62
C GLU A 30 -4.72 -4.15 12.00
N GLN A 31 -6.01 -4.06 11.65
CA GLN A 31 -6.97 -5.15 11.83
C GLN A 31 -6.63 -6.36 10.97
N THR A 32 -6.35 -6.15 9.68
CA THR A 32 -5.91 -7.22 8.78
C THR A 32 -4.69 -7.94 9.37
N LYS A 33 -3.65 -7.19 9.77
CA LYS A 33 -2.46 -7.75 10.44
C LYS A 33 -2.80 -8.53 11.71
N ALA A 34 -3.69 -8.00 12.55
CA ALA A 34 -4.13 -8.66 13.78
C ALA A 34 -4.92 -9.96 13.53
N ASP A 35 -5.77 -9.99 12.51
CA ASP A 35 -6.58 -11.17 12.18
C ASP A 35 -5.70 -12.29 11.61
N PHE A 36 -4.75 -11.95 10.74
CA PHE A 36 -3.77 -12.92 10.22
C PHE A 36 -2.89 -13.52 11.33
N THR A 37 -2.62 -12.78 12.41
CA THR A 37 -1.80 -13.27 13.53
C THR A 37 -2.60 -14.06 14.56
N LYS A 38 -3.91 -13.79 14.75
CA LYS A 38 -4.79 -14.52 15.67
C LYS A 38 -5.21 -15.90 15.16
N HIS A 39 -5.44 -16.04 13.85
CA HIS A 39 -5.89 -17.30 13.25
C HIS A 39 -4.78 -18.36 13.08
N GLN A 40 -3.53 -18.06 13.49
CA GLN A 40 -2.38 -18.98 13.49
C GLN A 40 -1.92 -19.36 14.90
N GLY A 41 -2.76 -19.14 15.91
CA GLY A 41 -2.39 -19.19 17.33
C GLY A 41 -2.12 -20.56 17.96
N GLN A 42 -2.26 -21.68 17.24
CA GLN A 42 -1.88 -23.00 17.77
C GLN A 42 -1.10 -23.76 16.70
N GLU A 43 0.17 -24.07 17.01
CA GLU A 43 1.11 -24.90 16.22
C GLU A 43 1.64 -24.31 14.91
N LEU A 44 2.54 -23.32 14.99
CA LEU A 44 3.57 -23.13 13.96
C LEU A 44 4.92 -22.84 14.62
N ASN A 45 5.65 -23.92 14.89
CA ASN A 45 7.11 -23.91 15.02
C ASN A 45 7.76 -23.91 13.61
N GLN A 46 7.13 -23.21 12.66
CA GLN A 46 7.55 -23.04 11.27
C GLN A 46 7.24 -21.58 10.87
N ASP A 47 8.31 -20.86 10.53
CA ASP A 47 8.38 -19.55 9.89
C ASP A 47 7.10 -18.69 9.84
N VAL A 48 6.82 -18.02 10.96
CA VAL A 48 5.75 -17.00 11.14
C VAL A 48 5.95 -15.75 10.25
N GLY A 49 6.99 -15.71 9.42
CA GLY A 49 7.11 -14.73 8.35
C GLY A 49 6.13 -14.96 7.20
N ASP A 50 5.81 -16.22 6.87
CA ASP A 50 5.30 -16.55 5.54
C ASP A 50 3.81 -16.24 5.31
N THR A 51 3.00 -16.20 6.36
CA THR A 51 1.55 -16.04 6.22
C THR A 51 1.10 -14.58 6.23
N VAL A 52 1.85 -13.68 6.89
CA VAL A 52 1.60 -12.22 6.78
C VAL A 52 1.82 -11.74 5.35
N LYS A 53 2.64 -12.45 4.56
CA LYS A 53 2.95 -12.16 3.15
C LYS A 53 1.84 -12.56 2.19
N GLN A 54 1.14 -13.67 2.46
CA GLN A 54 -0.01 -14.09 1.64
C GLN A 54 -1.22 -13.16 1.77
N ALA A 55 -1.34 -12.45 2.89
CA ALA A 55 -2.33 -11.38 3.07
C ALA A 55 -2.06 -10.15 2.20
N VAL A 56 -0.80 -9.93 1.81
CA VAL A 56 -0.31 -8.68 1.20
C VAL A 56 -0.34 -8.73 -0.32
N GLY A 57 -0.21 -9.88 -0.96
CA GLY A 57 -0.23 -9.96 -2.41
C GLY A 57 0.93 -10.83 -2.88
N LYS A 58 0.73 -11.46 -4.04
CA LYS A 58 1.57 -12.52 -4.56
C LYS A 58 2.97 -11.99 -4.96
N GLU A 59 3.98 -11.92 -4.08
CA GLU A 59 5.44 -11.94 -4.44
C GLU A 59 6.40 -11.93 -3.21
N PRO A 60 7.75 -12.03 -3.37
CA PRO A 60 8.64 -12.96 -2.66
C PRO A 60 8.88 -12.67 -1.17
N ILE A 61 9.20 -13.77 -0.47
CA ILE A 61 9.65 -13.87 0.92
C ILE A 61 10.71 -12.79 1.25
N PRO A 62 10.44 -11.77 2.10
CA PRO A 62 11.52 -10.99 2.70
C PRO A 62 12.44 -11.92 3.48
N PRO A 63 13.76 -11.71 3.40
CA PRO A 63 14.76 -12.57 4.05
C PRO A 63 14.45 -12.79 5.54
N PRO A 64 14.79 -13.96 6.10
CA PRO A 64 14.66 -14.22 7.53
C PRO A 64 15.28 -13.09 8.36
N GLY A 65 14.53 -12.55 9.33
CA GLY A 65 14.99 -11.47 10.22
C GLY A 65 14.44 -10.07 9.91
N MET A 66 13.58 -9.90 8.90
CA MET A 66 12.88 -8.64 8.68
C MET A 66 11.68 -8.50 9.64
N PRO A 67 11.53 -7.37 10.35
CA PRO A 67 10.38 -7.14 11.23
C PRO A 67 9.06 -7.10 10.46
N ASN A 68 7.95 -7.36 11.16
CA ASN A 68 6.60 -7.15 10.62
C ASN A 68 6.50 -5.75 10.00
N VAL A 69 5.93 -5.68 8.79
CA VAL A 69 5.72 -4.41 8.08
C VAL A 69 4.77 -3.53 8.92
N ASP A 70 5.25 -2.37 9.34
CA ASP A 70 4.49 -1.42 10.15
C ASP A 70 3.84 -0.34 9.28
N TRP A 71 2.88 0.40 9.86
CA TRP A 71 2.12 1.45 9.16
C TRP A 71 3.02 2.43 8.39
N ASP A 72 4.12 2.90 8.97
CA ASP A 72 5.04 3.84 8.33
C ASP A 72 5.71 3.25 7.07
N HIS A 73 5.81 1.92 6.99
CA HIS A 73 6.30 1.21 5.82
C HIS A 73 5.21 0.98 4.76
N VAL A 74 3.93 0.96 5.08
CA VAL A 74 2.88 0.81 4.05
C VAL A 74 2.25 2.13 3.63
N GLU A 75 2.26 3.13 4.50
CA GLU A 75 1.58 4.40 4.31
C GLU A 75 1.95 5.09 2.98
N PRO A 76 3.22 5.25 2.61
CA PRO A 76 3.56 6.00 1.40
C PRO A 76 3.03 5.38 0.12
N GLY A 77 3.09 4.05 0.01
CA GLY A 77 2.51 3.32 -1.13
C GLY A 77 1.00 3.46 -1.17
N MET A 78 0.34 3.23 -0.04
CA MET A 78 -1.12 3.33 0.07
C MET A 78 -1.63 4.74 -0.22
N ARG A 79 -0.92 5.78 0.24
CA ARG A 79 -1.20 7.18 -0.05
C ARG A 79 -1.08 7.49 -1.53
N TYR A 80 0.01 7.03 -2.16
CA TYR A 80 0.24 7.24 -3.59
C TYR A 80 -0.87 6.58 -4.42
N GLY A 81 -1.18 5.31 -4.17
CA GLY A 81 -2.24 4.59 -4.89
C GLY A 81 -3.62 5.20 -4.72
N TRP A 82 -3.96 5.64 -3.51
CA TRP A 82 -5.22 6.31 -3.23
C TRP A 82 -5.38 7.62 -4.01
N GLY A 83 -4.33 8.45 -4.04
CA GLY A 83 -4.33 9.68 -4.82
C GLY A 83 -4.32 9.43 -6.32
N ALA A 84 -3.61 8.39 -6.77
CA ALA A 84 -3.51 8.02 -8.17
C ALA A 84 -4.86 7.56 -8.72
N ALA A 85 -5.62 6.77 -7.97
CA ALA A 85 -6.98 6.36 -8.36
C ALA A 85 -7.92 7.57 -8.52
N SER A 86 -7.73 8.61 -7.71
CA SER A 86 -8.48 9.86 -7.82
C SER A 86 -8.00 10.75 -8.97
N HIS A 87 -6.76 10.60 -9.40
CA HIS A 87 -6.18 11.35 -10.52
C HIS A 87 -6.52 10.71 -11.87
N TYR A 88 -6.37 9.39 -11.99
CA TYR A 88 -6.63 8.58 -13.17
C TYR A 88 -8.06 8.04 -13.17
N LYS A 89 -9.03 8.96 -13.17
CA LYS A 89 -10.46 8.62 -13.07
C LYS A 89 -10.99 7.87 -14.30
N ASP A 90 -10.40 8.10 -15.47
CA ASP A 90 -10.83 7.52 -16.74
C ASP A 90 -10.35 6.08 -16.95
N GLU A 91 -9.36 5.63 -16.18
CA GLU A 91 -8.86 4.25 -16.25
C GLU A 91 -9.77 3.37 -15.40
N ALA A 92 -10.55 2.43 -15.95
CA ALA A 92 -11.62 1.77 -15.19
C ALA A 92 -11.12 0.85 -14.06
N ASP A 93 -10.00 0.16 -14.25
CA ASP A 93 -9.50 -0.88 -13.34
C ASP A 93 -7.98 -0.83 -13.16
N TRP A 94 -7.47 -1.58 -12.18
CA TRP A 94 -6.05 -1.90 -12.12
C TRP A 94 -5.70 -2.91 -13.21
N ASP A 95 -4.99 -2.47 -14.24
CA ASP A 95 -4.44 -3.30 -15.30
C ASP A 95 -2.92 -3.09 -15.45
N ASP A 96 -2.27 -3.84 -16.35
CA ASP A 96 -0.83 -3.75 -16.56
C ASP A 96 -0.38 -2.37 -17.07
N ARG A 97 -1.28 -1.63 -17.74
CA ARG A 97 -1.00 -0.30 -18.27
C ARG A 97 -0.97 0.74 -17.15
N VAL A 98 -1.98 0.73 -16.28
CA VAL A 98 -2.03 1.54 -15.07
C VAL A 98 -0.86 1.19 -14.18
N GLU A 99 -0.63 -0.10 -13.94
CA GLU A 99 0.47 -0.56 -13.11
C GLU A 99 1.83 -0.07 -13.62
N GLY A 100 2.11 -0.23 -14.92
CA GLY A 100 3.34 0.25 -15.54
C GLY A 100 3.56 1.74 -15.37
N LYS A 101 2.50 2.54 -15.55
CA LYS A 101 2.55 3.99 -15.36
C LYS A 101 2.84 4.36 -13.90
N LEU A 102 2.15 3.72 -12.95
CA LEU A 102 2.34 3.98 -11.53
C LEU A 102 3.74 3.58 -11.06
N LYS A 103 4.29 2.50 -11.63
CA LYS A 103 5.66 2.06 -11.39
C LYS A 103 6.68 3.10 -11.85
N GLU A 104 6.54 3.62 -13.07
CA GLU A 104 7.42 4.65 -13.61
C GLU A 104 7.40 5.90 -12.74
N GLU A 105 6.21 6.42 -12.43
CA GLU A 105 6.06 7.58 -11.56
C GLU A 105 6.65 7.33 -10.17
N TRP A 106 6.40 6.17 -9.56
CA TRP A 106 6.95 5.84 -8.24
C TRP A 106 8.49 5.85 -8.22
N ASN A 107 9.12 5.32 -9.26
CA ASN A 107 10.58 5.33 -9.37
C ASN A 107 11.11 6.76 -9.55
N ASP A 108 10.41 7.61 -10.28
CA ASP A 108 10.76 9.02 -10.48
C ASP A 108 10.63 9.84 -9.19
N LEU A 109 9.71 9.47 -8.29
CA LEU A 109 9.61 10.09 -6.96
C LEU A 109 10.85 9.87 -6.10
N LYS A 110 11.75 8.94 -6.45
CA LYS A 110 12.95 8.64 -5.68
C LYS A 110 12.65 8.51 -4.18
N SER A 111 11.55 7.82 -3.87
CA SER A 111 10.99 7.68 -2.51
C SER A 111 11.92 6.93 -1.54
N GLY A 112 13.02 6.35 -2.05
CA GLY A 112 13.93 5.48 -1.32
C GLY A 112 13.45 4.04 -1.21
N ARG A 113 12.35 3.67 -1.88
CA ARG A 113 11.80 2.31 -1.91
C ARG A 113 11.56 1.85 -3.32
N THR A 114 11.79 0.56 -3.57
CA THR A 114 11.54 -0.05 -4.86
C THR A 114 10.04 -0.19 -5.14
N TRP A 115 9.69 -0.37 -6.41
CA TRP A 115 8.32 -0.67 -6.79
C TRP A 115 7.80 -1.96 -6.15
N ASP A 116 8.62 -3.02 -6.15
CA ASP A 116 8.20 -4.34 -5.68
C ASP A 116 7.89 -4.33 -4.17
N GLU A 117 8.61 -3.52 -3.38
CA GLU A 117 8.31 -3.29 -1.96
C GLU A 117 7.00 -2.53 -1.72
N THR A 118 6.56 -1.69 -2.67
CA THR A 118 5.43 -0.77 -2.46
C THR A 118 4.16 -1.17 -3.21
N LYS A 119 4.28 -1.95 -4.29
CA LYS A 119 3.20 -2.23 -5.27
C LYS A 119 1.92 -2.69 -4.58
N ASP A 120 2.03 -3.59 -3.61
CA ASP A 120 0.90 -4.12 -2.87
C ASP A 120 0.20 -3.08 -1.98
N ALA A 121 0.95 -2.15 -1.41
CA ALA A 121 0.38 -1.02 -0.68
C ALA A 121 -0.28 -0.03 -1.65
N VAL A 122 0.35 0.25 -2.78
CA VAL A 122 -0.19 1.10 -3.85
C VAL A 122 -1.52 0.54 -4.36
N ARG A 123 -1.57 -0.75 -4.67
CA ARG A 123 -2.79 -1.43 -5.12
C ARG A 123 -3.92 -1.34 -4.10
N ARG A 124 -3.65 -1.56 -2.81
CA ARG A 124 -4.66 -1.39 -1.74
C ARG A 124 -5.20 0.04 -1.67
N GLY A 125 -4.32 1.03 -1.77
CA GLY A 125 -4.70 2.44 -1.79
C GLY A 125 -5.64 2.73 -2.96
N TRP A 126 -5.29 2.24 -4.15
CA TRP A 126 -6.09 2.33 -5.36
C TRP A 126 -7.48 1.71 -5.18
N ASP A 127 -7.52 0.43 -4.77
CA ASP A 127 -8.76 -0.32 -4.57
C ASP A 127 -9.65 0.33 -3.51
N SER A 128 -9.07 0.86 -2.43
CA SER A 128 -9.84 1.57 -1.41
C SER A 128 -10.43 2.89 -1.91
N ALA A 129 -9.71 3.64 -2.76
CA ALA A 129 -10.26 4.86 -3.34
C ALA A 129 -11.46 4.53 -4.24
N ARG A 130 -11.37 3.44 -5.01
CA ARG A 130 -12.41 3.02 -5.94
C ARG A 130 -13.63 2.39 -5.30
N ARG A 131 -13.44 1.63 -4.23
CA ARG A 131 -14.57 1.08 -3.44
C ARG A 131 -15.51 2.16 -2.90
N LYS A 132 -15.05 3.41 -2.72
CA LYS A 132 -15.90 4.54 -2.33
C LYS A 132 -16.64 5.21 -3.49
N VAL A 133 -16.35 4.85 -4.73
CA VAL A 133 -16.94 5.42 -5.95
C VAL A 133 -18.04 4.52 -6.54
N SER A 134 -18.25 3.31 -6.00
CA SER A 134 -19.38 2.43 -6.36
C SER A 134 -20.60 2.63 -5.46
#